data_AF-A0A2I0QDM0-F1
#
_entry.id   AF-A0A2I0QDM0-F1
#
_cell.length_a   1.000
_cell.length_b   1.000
_cell.length_c   1.000
_cell.angle_alpha   90.00
_cell.angle_beta   90.00
_cell.angle_gamma   90.00
#
_symmetry.space_group_name_H-M   'P 1'
#
loop_
_entity.id
_entity.type
_entity.pdbx_description
1 polymer ?
#
loop_
_entity_poly.entity_id
_entity_poly.type
_entity_poly.pdbx_seq_one_letter_code
_entity_poly.pdbx_strand_id
1 'polypeptide(L)'
;MIKEALSIAEGFKGRIIKQIQDEIRKEVEYNTKLFQDGIFKGVEKSIDYAKTEITFFVVMLFTLLLGTLFLVYGASVFLDKMFFNGGGVGFIVVGAFSLFIAVILMIARRK
;
A
#
# COMPACT_ATOMS: atom_id res chain seq x y z
N MET A 1 -5.30 2.30 -71.08
CA MET A 1 -5.27 0.89 -70.64
C MET A 1 -4.14 0.57 -69.65
N ILE A 2 -2.85 0.48 -70.02
CA ILE A 2 -1.77 0.10 -69.04
C ILE A 2 -1.58 1.17 -67.94
N LYS A 3 -1.65 2.47 -68.27
CA LYS A 3 -1.53 3.57 -67.29
C LYS A 3 -2.71 3.69 -66.32
N GLU A 4 -3.92 3.34 -66.76
CA GLU A 4 -5.11 3.32 -65.88
C GLU A 4 -5.09 2.13 -64.94
N ALA A 5 -4.63 0.96 -65.40
CA ALA A 5 -4.45 -0.21 -64.55
C ALA A 5 -3.40 0.04 -63.45
N LEU A 6 -2.32 0.77 -63.74
CA LEU A 6 -1.32 1.16 -62.74
C LEU A 6 -1.87 2.17 -61.72
N SER A 7 -2.64 3.17 -62.14
CA SER A 7 -3.18 4.18 -61.20
C SER A 7 -4.23 3.59 -60.26
N ILE A 8 -5.03 2.64 -60.75
CA ILE A 8 -5.98 1.87 -59.94
C ILE A 8 -5.24 1.00 -58.93
N ALA A 9 -4.15 0.33 -59.35
CA ALA A 9 -3.33 -0.49 -58.46
C ALA A 9 -2.66 0.35 -57.35
N GLU A 10 -2.13 1.53 -57.68
CA GLU A 10 -1.55 2.45 -56.68
C GLU A 10 -2.59 3.02 -55.71
N GLY A 11 -3.77 3.38 -56.20
CA GLY A 11 -4.89 3.83 -55.35
C GLY A 11 -5.41 2.75 -54.41
N PHE A 12 -5.42 1.49 -54.87
CA PHE A 12 -5.80 0.34 -54.06
C PHE A 12 -4.75 0.03 -52.98
N LYS A 13 -3.46 0.10 -53.34
CA LYS A 13 -2.34 -0.04 -52.40
C LYS A 13 -2.40 1.03 -51.29
N GLY A 14 -2.67 2.28 -51.66
CA GLY A 14 -2.80 3.38 -50.70
C GLY A 14 -3.98 3.22 -49.72
N ARG A 15 -5.12 2.68 -50.19
CA ARG A 15 -6.28 2.38 -49.32
C ARG A 15 -6.01 1.23 -48.36
N ILE A 16 -5.41 0.15 -48.84
CA ILE A 16 -5.07 -1.02 -47.99
C ILE A 16 -4.09 -0.58 -46.91
N ILE A 17 -3.05 0.19 -47.26
CA ILE A 17 -2.05 0.68 -46.30
C ILE A 17 -2.70 1.56 -45.23
N LYS A 18 -3.63 2.46 -45.60
CA LYS A 18 -4.35 3.28 -44.62
C LYS A 18 -5.23 2.46 -43.68
N GLN A 19 -5.96 1.47 -44.21
CA GLN A 19 -6.79 0.59 -43.39
C GLN A 19 -5.94 -0.18 -42.36
N ILE A 20 -4.81 -0.75 -42.81
CA ILE A 20 -3.88 -1.45 -41.92
C ILE A 20 -3.30 -0.49 -40.87
N GLN A 21 -2.93 0.74 -41.25
CA GLN A 21 -2.43 1.74 -40.31
C GLN A 21 -3.46 2.12 -39.24
N ASP A 22 -4.74 2.28 -39.62
CA ASP A 22 -5.82 2.60 -38.70
C ASP A 22 -6.12 1.44 -37.73
N GLU A 23 -6.04 0.20 -38.22
CA GLU A 23 -6.22 -1.02 -37.41
C GLU A 23 -5.06 -1.18 -36.40
N ILE A 24 -3.82 -1.03 -36.86
CA ILE A 24 -2.63 -1.04 -35.98
C ILE A 24 -2.73 0.09 -34.95
N ARG A 25 -3.17 1.29 -35.33
CA ARG A 25 -3.33 2.41 -34.38
C ARG A 25 -4.35 2.08 -33.30
N LYS A 26 -5.49 1.47 -33.66
CA LYS A 26 -6.51 1.04 -32.70
C LYS A 26 -5.98 -0.01 -31.72
N GLU A 27 -5.24 -1.00 -32.21
CA GLU A 27 -4.63 -2.02 -31.34
C GLU A 27 -3.58 -1.43 -30.41
N VAL A 28 -2.74 -0.50 -30.91
CA VAL A 28 -1.75 0.20 -30.10
C VAL A 28 -2.42 1.07 -29.04
N GLU A 29 -3.47 1.82 -29.38
CA GLU A 29 -4.25 2.59 -28.40
C GLU A 29 -4.91 1.69 -27.35
N TYR A 30 -5.48 0.55 -27.76
CA TYR A 30 -6.07 -0.42 -26.85
C TYR A 30 -5.03 -0.99 -25.89
N ASN A 31 -3.89 -1.46 -26.39
CA ASN A 31 -2.81 -2.00 -25.58
C ASN A 31 -2.22 -0.94 -24.66
N THR A 32 -2.09 0.31 -25.13
CA THR A 32 -1.61 1.43 -24.31
C THR A 32 -2.55 1.72 -23.15
N LYS A 33 -3.87 1.73 -23.38
CA LYS A 33 -4.87 1.87 -22.31
C LYS A 33 -4.81 0.71 -21.32
N LEU A 34 -4.67 -0.51 -21.81
CA LEU A 34 -4.61 -1.71 -20.97
C LEU A 34 -3.34 -1.72 -20.10
N PHE A 35 -2.22 -1.27 -20.65
CA PHE A 35 -0.95 -1.10 -19.92
C PHE A 35 -1.04 0.03 -18.90
N GLN A 36 -1.64 1.16 -19.28
CA GLN A 36 -1.89 2.29 -18.38
C GLN A 36 -2.78 1.86 -17.20
N ASP A 37 -3.90 1.20 -17.46
CA ASP A 37 -4.79 0.68 -16.42
C ASP A 37 -4.09 -0.34 -15.51
N GLY A 38 -3.24 -1.20 -16.09
CA GLY A 38 -2.42 -2.15 -15.33
C GLY A 38 -1.44 -1.44 -14.38
N ILE A 39 -0.74 -0.41 -14.86
CA ILE A 39 0.17 0.41 -14.06
C ILE A 39 -0.60 1.15 -12.97
N PHE A 40 -1.70 1.84 -13.31
CA PHE A 40 -2.47 2.63 -12.35
C PHE A 40 -3.03 1.75 -11.24
N LYS A 41 -3.61 0.58 -11.57
CA LYS A 41 -4.08 -0.38 -10.57
C LYS A 41 -2.94 -0.95 -9.72
N GLY A 42 -1.77 -1.18 -10.32
CA GLY A 42 -0.59 -1.63 -9.60
C GLY A 42 -0.07 -0.59 -8.60
N VAL A 43 -0.05 0.68 -9.01
CA VAL A 43 0.34 1.82 -8.18
C VAL A 43 -0.67 2.04 -7.06
N GLU A 44 -1.96 2.01 -7.35
CA GLU A 44 -3.04 2.17 -6.37
C GLU A 44 -2.96 1.10 -5.27
N LYS A 45 -2.84 -0.19 -5.65
CA LYS A 45 -2.63 -1.29 -4.69
C LYS A 45 -1.37 -1.12 -3.85
N SER A 46 -0.28 -0.65 -4.45
CA SER A 46 0.98 -0.44 -3.74
C SER A 46 0.89 0.72 -2.74
N ILE A 47 0.18 1.80 -3.11
CA ILE A 47 -0.10 2.93 -2.22
C ILE A 47 -0.99 2.49 -1.07
N ASP A 48 -2.03 1.71 -1.32
CA ASP A 48 -2.93 1.23 -0.27
C ASP A 48 -2.24 0.24 0.68
N TYR A 49 -1.39 -0.63 0.15
CA TYR A 49 -0.51 -1.46 0.97
C TYR A 49 0.42 -0.60 1.83
N ALA A 50 1.10 0.39 1.23
CA ALA A 50 2.01 1.28 1.97
C ALA A 50 1.29 2.10 3.05
N LYS A 51 0.07 2.60 2.77
CA LYS A 51 -0.76 3.29 3.77
C LYS A 51 -1.06 2.35 4.95
N THR A 52 -1.53 1.15 4.66
CA THR A 52 -1.84 0.14 5.69
C THR A 52 -0.59 -0.20 6.51
N GLU A 53 0.55 -0.36 5.84
CA GLU A 53 1.84 -0.69 6.45
C GLU A 53 2.31 0.41 7.41
N ILE A 54 2.21 1.67 6.98
CA ILE A 54 2.56 2.86 7.77
C ILE A 54 1.62 3.00 8.96
N THR A 55 0.30 2.91 8.75
CA THR A 55 -0.68 3.02 9.84
C THR A 55 -0.43 1.96 10.91
N PHE A 56 -0.21 0.70 10.50
CA PHE A 56 0.13 -0.36 11.43
C PHE A 56 1.43 -0.06 12.19
N PHE A 57 2.47 0.38 11.50
CA PHE A 57 3.75 0.71 12.12
C PHE A 57 3.61 1.83 13.16
N VAL A 58 2.88 2.89 12.82
CA VAL A 58 2.59 4.01 13.73
C VAL A 58 1.83 3.52 14.97
N VAL A 59 0.74 2.76 14.79
CA VAL A 59 -0.06 2.22 15.90
C VAL A 59 0.78 1.33 16.81
N MET A 60 1.59 0.44 16.23
CA MET A 60 2.48 -0.44 16.99
C MET A 60 3.50 0.37 17.81
N LEU A 61 4.16 1.33 17.17
CA LEU A 61 5.17 2.18 17.82
C LEU A 61 4.57 2.96 18.99
N PHE A 62 3.41 3.61 18.79
CA PHE A 62 2.72 4.33 19.85
C PHE A 62 2.31 3.40 21.00
N THR A 63 1.82 2.20 20.70
CA THR A 63 1.39 1.24 21.71
C THR A 63 2.58 0.75 22.56
N LEU A 64 3.74 0.52 21.94
CA LEU A 64 4.98 0.16 22.63
C LEU A 64 5.50 1.30 23.51
N LEU A 65 5.54 2.52 22.98
CA LEU A 65 6.00 3.70 23.72
C LEU A 65 5.10 3.98 24.92
N LEU A 66 3.77 3.99 24.74
CA LEU A 66 2.82 4.18 25.83
C LEU A 66 2.92 3.09 26.89
N GLY A 67 3.05 1.82 26.47
CA GLY A 67 3.19 0.69 27.41
C GLY A 67 4.42 0.79 28.27
N THR A 68 5.55 1.10 27.63
CA THR A 68 6.82 1.32 28.32
C THR A 68 6.72 2.50 29.28
N LEU A 69 6.09 3.59 28.86
CA LEU A 69 5.94 4.80 29.68
C LEU A 69 5.05 4.55 30.90
N PHE A 70 3.94 3.82 30.74
CA PHE A 70 3.08 3.41 31.85
C PHE A 70 3.76 2.43 32.81
N LEU A 71 4.57 1.50 32.30
CA LEU A 71 5.36 0.60 33.14
C LEU A 71 6.41 1.37 33.96
N VAL A 72 7.17 2.26 33.32
CA VAL A 72 8.21 3.03 34.00
C VAL A 72 7.60 3.99 35.03
N TYR A 73 6.55 4.71 34.65
CA TYR A 73 5.83 5.60 35.57
C TYR A 73 5.20 4.80 36.72
N GLY A 74 4.52 3.70 36.41
CA GLY A 74 3.92 2.82 37.40
C GLY A 74 4.93 2.23 38.36
N ALA A 75 6.10 1.80 37.86
CA ALA A 75 7.20 1.30 38.68
C ALA A 75 7.79 2.41 39.57
N SER A 76 7.98 3.62 39.04
CA SER A 76 8.45 4.77 39.83
C SER A 76 7.48 5.09 40.98
N VAL A 77 6.18 5.22 40.67
CA VAL A 77 5.15 5.51 41.68
C VAL A 77 5.01 4.36 42.67
N PHE A 78 5.15 3.12 42.22
CA PHE A 78 5.10 1.93 43.07
C PHE A 78 6.28 1.89 44.04
N LEU A 79 7.50 2.20 43.58
CA LEU A 79 8.67 2.29 44.45
C LEU A 79 8.55 3.44 45.46
N ASP A 80 8.05 4.59 45.02
CA ASP A 80 7.84 5.75 45.90
C ASP A 80 6.75 5.51 46.96
N LYS A 81 5.70 4.76 46.60
CA LYS A 81 4.54 4.49 47.49
C LYS A 81 4.54 3.10 48.13
N MET A 82 5.56 2.28 47.88
CA MET A 82 5.68 0.91 48.37
C MET A 82 5.59 0.85 49.89
N PHE A 83 6.05 1.89 50.57
CA PHE A 83 6.07 1.98 52.02
C PHE A 83 4.72 2.36 52.65
N PHE A 84 3.74 2.88 51.89
CA PHE A 84 2.55 3.47 52.52
C PHE A 84 1.19 3.13 51.92
N ASN A 85 1.00 2.86 50.60
CA ASN A 85 -0.38 2.77 50.07
C ASN A 85 -0.60 2.00 48.73
N GLY A 86 0.36 1.25 48.18
CA GLY A 86 0.13 0.40 46.99
C GLY A 86 -0.23 1.14 45.68
N GLY A 87 -0.05 2.46 45.62
CA GLY A 87 -0.22 3.23 44.39
C GLY A 87 0.81 2.83 43.33
N GLY A 88 0.45 2.88 42.04
CA GLY A 88 1.35 2.56 40.93
C GLY A 88 1.07 1.20 40.25
N VAL A 89 0.50 0.24 40.98
CA VAL A 89 0.18 -1.11 40.43
C VAL A 89 -0.74 -1.04 39.21
N GLY A 90 -1.75 -0.17 39.22
CA GLY A 90 -2.66 0.00 38.08
C GLY A 90 -1.96 0.45 36.80
N PHE A 91 -0.97 1.35 36.90
CA PHE A 91 -0.18 1.79 35.75
C PHE A 91 0.74 0.69 35.23
N ILE A 92 1.31 -0.13 36.12
CA ILE A 92 2.11 -1.31 35.74
C ILE A 92 1.25 -2.30 34.96
N VAL A 93 0.04 -2.60 35.45
CA VAL A 93 -0.88 -3.53 34.78
C VAL A 93 -1.27 -3.01 33.39
N VAL A 94 -1.67 -1.73 33.29
CA VAL A 94 -2.03 -1.13 31.99
C VAL A 94 -0.85 -1.14 31.02
N GLY A 95 0.36 -0.80 31.48
CA GLY A 95 1.56 -0.83 30.66
C GLY A 95 1.93 -2.25 30.19
N ALA A 96 1.83 -3.24 31.07
CA ALA A 96 2.05 -4.64 30.71
C ALA A 96 1.05 -5.15 29.67
N PHE A 97 -0.23 -4.80 29.81
CA PHE A 97 -1.26 -5.15 28.83
C PHE A 97 -1.03 -4.49 27.47
N SER A 98 -0.59 -3.23 27.43
CA SER A 98 -0.32 -2.58 26.15
C SER A 98 0.90 -3.19 25.45
N LEU A 99 1.96 -3.57 26.19
CA LEU A 99 3.09 -4.31 25.62
C LEU A 99 2.66 -5.69 25.10
N PHE A 100 1.79 -6.39 25.83
CA PHE A 100 1.25 -7.66 25.40
C PHE A 100 0.45 -7.54 24.09
N ILE A 101 -0.39 -6.51 23.97
CA ILE A 101 -1.13 -6.19 22.73
C ILE A 101 -0.16 -5.90 21.59
N ALA A 102 0.90 -5.13 21.84
CA ALA A 102 1.92 -4.84 20.82
C ALA A 102 2.63 -6.11 20.33
N VAL A 103 2.95 -7.04 21.24
CA VAL A 103 3.52 -8.36 20.88
C VAL A 103 2.54 -9.18 20.05
N ILE A 104 1.26 -9.22 20.41
CA ILE A 104 0.23 -9.91 19.62
C ILE A 104 0.13 -9.31 18.21
N LEU A 105 0.08 -7.97 18.09
CA LEU A 105 0.05 -7.30 16.80
C LEU A 105 1.29 -7.67 15.95
N MET A 106 2.46 -7.72 16.57
CA MET A 106 3.71 -8.11 15.89
C MET A 106 3.70 -9.56 15.39
N ILE A 107 3.14 -10.49 16.18
CA ILE A 107 3.02 -11.91 15.81
C ILE A 107 1.95 -12.10 14.73
N ALA A 108 0.80 -11.44 14.88
CA ALA A 108 -0.31 -11.52 13.93
C ALA A 108 0.10 -11.07 12.52
N ARG A 109 1.00 -10.09 12.40
CA ARG A 109 1.53 -9.62 11.12
C ARG A 109 2.51 -10.59 10.45
N ARG A 110 3.11 -11.52 11.19
CA ARG A 110 4.02 -12.54 10.61
C ARG A 110 3.28 -13.73 9.99
N LYS A 111 1.96 -13.86 10.21
CA LYS A 111 1.11 -14.89 9.62
C LYS A 111 0.36 -14.34 8.42
#